data_AF-A0A2V8E489-F1
#
_entry.id   AF-A0A2V8E489-F1
#
_cell.length_a   1.000
_cell.length_b   1.000
_cell.length_c   1.000
_cell.angle_alpha   90.00
_cell.angle_beta   90.00
_cell.angle_gamma   90.00
#
_symmetry.space_group_name_H-M   'P 1'
#
loop_
_entity.id
_entity.type
_entity.pdbx_description
1 polymer ?
#
loop_
_entity_poly.entity_id
_entity_poly.type
_entity_poly.pdbx_seq_one_letter_code
_entity_poly.pdbx_strand_id
1 'polypeptide(L)'
;MRKCLELRVWRVALGLTAAVAVTLSLSCSPTANEGQSAAYKAPRLKGTDKPDLTGVWQALVTANWDIQDHSPDAGPFPRLVGIWGAQPPGQGIVDGNEIPYRPDAL
;
A
#
# COMPACT_ATOMS: atom_id res chain seq x y z
N MET A 1 -44.82 -36.91 17.07
CA MET A 1 -44.66 -35.94 15.96
C MET A 1 -43.78 -34.74 16.35
N ARG A 2 -44.01 -34.05 17.49
CA ARG A 2 -43.21 -32.87 17.93
C ARG A 2 -41.69 -33.13 18.06
N LYS A 3 -41.28 -34.27 18.63
CA LYS A 3 -39.85 -34.64 18.77
C LYS A 3 -39.11 -34.82 17.43
N CYS A 4 -39.79 -35.27 16.37
CA CYS A 4 -39.18 -35.41 15.04
C CYS A 4 -39.02 -34.06 14.33
N LEU A 5 -39.90 -33.10 14.62
CA LEU A 5 -39.82 -31.73 14.10
C LEU A 5 -38.66 -30.97 14.76
N GLU A 6 -38.54 -31.07 16.09
CA GLU A 6 -37.41 -30.53 16.88
C GLU A 6 -36.05 -31.05 16.39
N LEU A 7 -35.93 -32.36 16.15
CA LEU A 7 -34.71 -32.98 15.62
C LEU A 7 -34.38 -32.55 14.18
N ARG A 8 -35.40 -32.27 13.35
CA ARG A 8 -35.19 -31.71 12.00
C ARG A 8 -34.74 -30.25 12.06
N VAL A 9 -35.34 -29.44 12.92
CA VAL A 9 -34.96 -28.03 13.12
C VAL A 9 -33.53 -27.91 13.63
N TRP A 10 -33.13 -28.74 14.61
CA TRP A 10 -31.77 -28.76 15.12
C TRP A 10 -30.74 -29.17 14.07
N ARG A 11 -31.04 -30.15 13.22
CA ARG A 11 -30.15 -30.58 12.14
C ARG A 11 -29.97 -29.50 11.06
N VAL A 12 -31.03 -28.76 10.73
CA VAL A 12 -30.97 -27.64 9.77
C VAL A 12 -30.21 -26.45 10.36
N ALA A 13 -30.45 -26.12 11.63
CA ALA A 13 -29.72 -25.06 12.33
C ALA A 13 -28.21 -25.36 12.40
N LEU A 14 -27.82 -26.60 12.73
CA LEU A 14 -26.41 -27.02 12.73
C LEU A 14 -25.78 -26.93 11.34
N GLY A 15 -26.50 -27.33 10.30
CA GLY A 15 -26.05 -27.25 8.92
C GLY A 15 -25.83 -25.80 8.47
N LEU A 16 -26.75 -24.89 8.82
CA LEU A 16 -26.64 -23.46 8.51
C LEU A 16 -25.46 -22.80 9.25
N THR A 17 -25.25 -23.12 10.52
CA THR A 17 -24.09 -22.59 11.28
C THR A 17 -22.76 -23.08 10.71
N ALA A 18 -22.69 -24.34 10.28
CA ALA A 18 -21.48 -24.87 9.64
C ALA A 18 -21.22 -24.20 8.29
N ALA A 19 -22.27 -23.95 7.49
CA ALA A 19 -22.13 -23.27 6.20
C ALA A 19 -21.64 -21.82 6.36
N VAL A 20 -22.15 -21.08 7.35
CA VAL A 20 -21.71 -19.71 7.67
C VAL A 20 -20.27 -19.68 8.17
N ALA A 21 -19.87 -20.66 9.02
CA ALA A 21 -18.50 -20.73 9.50
C ALA A 21 -17.50 -21.02 8.36
N VAL A 22 -17.87 -21.86 7.39
CA VAL A 22 -17.04 -22.16 6.21
C VAL A 22 -16.89 -20.93 5.32
N THR A 23 -17.98 -20.21 5.00
CA THR A 23 -17.89 -18.99 4.18
C THR A 23 -17.10 -17.87 4.86
N LEU A 24 -17.20 -17.74 6.19
CA LEU A 24 -16.39 -16.78 6.93
C LEU A 24 -14.90 -17.14 6.92
N SER A 25 -14.57 -18.44 6.98
CA SER A 25 -13.18 -18.93 6.95
C SER A 25 -12.51 -18.73 5.58
N LEU A 26 -13.26 -18.86 4.48
CA LEU A 26 -12.76 -18.62 3.11
C LEU A 26 -12.47 -17.13 2.84
N SER A 27 -13.12 -16.22 3.57
CA SER A 27 -12.94 -14.77 3.43
C SER A 27 -11.63 -14.26 4.06
N CYS A 28 -10.95 -15.10 4.85
CA CYS A 28 -9.68 -14.81 5.50
C CYS A 28 -8.52 -15.54 4.82
N SER A 29 -8.51 -15.58 3.49
CA SER A 29 -7.32 -16.01 2.76
C SER A 29 -6.31 -14.87 2.80
N PRO A 30 -5.07 -15.08 3.27
CA PRO A 30 -4.04 -14.05 3.13
C PRO A 30 -3.87 -13.80 1.64
N THR A 31 -4.04 -12.55 1.21
CA THR A 31 -3.62 -12.12 -0.12
C THR A 31 -2.15 -12.50 -0.25
N ALA A 32 -1.86 -13.52 -1.07
CA ALA A 32 -0.50 -13.78 -1.50
C ALA A 32 0.01 -12.47 -2.11
N ASN A 33 1.11 -11.96 -1.57
CA ASN A 33 1.70 -10.71 -2.00
C ASN A 33 2.38 -10.96 -3.35
N GLU A 34 1.60 -11.07 -4.44
CA GLU A 34 2.07 -11.41 -5.80
C GLU A 34 2.95 -10.30 -6.44
N GLY A 35 3.31 -9.26 -5.67
CA GLY A 35 4.15 -8.15 -6.12
C GLY A 35 5.62 -8.21 -5.74
N GLN A 36 6.05 -9.11 -4.85
CA GLN A 36 7.47 -9.20 -4.49
C GLN A 36 8.24 -10.06 -5.49
N SER A 37 8.49 -9.50 -6.67
CA SER A 37 9.62 -9.91 -7.50
C SER A 37 10.88 -9.95 -6.64
N ALA A 38 11.79 -10.90 -6.93
CA ALA A 38 13.07 -11.00 -6.24
C ALA A 38 13.71 -9.62 -6.07
N ALA A 39 14.21 -9.33 -4.86
CA ALA A 39 14.80 -8.03 -4.55
C ALA A 39 15.82 -7.65 -5.64
N TYR A 40 15.54 -6.58 -6.37
CA TYR A 40 16.42 -6.10 -7.43
C TYR A 40 17.81 -5.85 -6.83
N LYS A 41 18.79 -6.58 -7.34
CA LYS A 41 20.19 -6.40 -6.94
C LYS A 41 20.89 -5.62 -8.03
N ALA A 42 20.99 -4.30 -7.84
CA ALA A 42 21.74 -3.42 -8.72
C ALA A 42 23.19 -3.95 -8.91
N PRO A 43 23.70 -4.04 -10.16
CA PRO A 43 25.11 -4.30 -10.40
C PRO A 43 25.97 -3.27 -9.66
N ARG A 44 26.85 -3.74 -8.77
CA ARG A 44 27.76 -2.82 -8.05
C ARG A 44 28.95 -2.53 -8.95
N LEU A 45 29.00 -1.30 -9.49
CA LEU A 45 30.23 -0.61 -9.94
C LEU A 45 31.21 -1.48 -10.77
N LYS A 46 30.73 -2.41 -11.58
CA LYS A 46 31.61 -3.34 -12.31
C LYS A 46 32.36 -2.58 -13.39
N GLY A 47 33.65 -2.30 -13.15
CA GLY A 47 34.54 -1.63 -14.10
C GLY A 47 34.37 -0.10 -14.17
N THR A 48 33.67 0.51 -13.21
CA THR A 48 33.47 1.97 -13.14
C THR A 48 33.36 2.43 -11.68
N ASP A 49 33.81 3.64 -11.39
CA ASP A 49 33.64 4.29 -10.09
C ASP A 49 32.26 4.99 -9.95
N LYS A 50 31.45 4.98 -11.02
CA LYS A 50 30.13 5.60 -11.04
C LYS A 50 29.01 4.55 -10.99
N PRO A 51 28.00 4.71 -10.12
CA PRO A 51 26.85 3.82 -10.11
C PRO A 51 26.07 3.92 -11.43
N ASP A 52 25.54 2.80 -11.90
CA ASP A 52 24.57 2.78 -12.99
C ASP A 52 23.20 3.15 -12.43
N LEU A 53 22.67 4.31 -12.86
CA LEU A 53 21.37 4.83 -12.44
C LEU A 53 20.29 4.64 -13.53
N THR A 54 20.55 3.82 -14.55
CA THR A 54 19.56 3.54 -15.59
C THR A 54 18.43 2.64 -15.06
N GLY A 55 17.20 2.86 -15.53
CA GLY A 55 16.02 2.08 -15.15
C GLY A 55 14.82 2.92 -14.73
N VAL A 56 13.80 2.24 -14.18
CA VAL A 56 12.63 2.87 -13.55
C VAL A 56 12.84 2.92 -12.05
N TRP A 57 12.74 4.12 -11.49
CA TRP A 57 12.84 4.36 -10.06
C TRP A 57 11.48 4.81 -9.52
N GLN A 58 11.06 4.23 -8.41
CA GLN A 58 9.78 4.56 -7.78
C GLN A 58 9.96 4.67 -6.27
N ALA A 59 9.38 5.70 -5.68
CA ALA A 59 9.20 5.80 -4.24
C ALA A 59 7.82 5.23 -3.86
N LEU A 60 7.80 4.26 -2.94
CA LEU A 60 6.58 3.63 -2.42
C LEU A 60 6.13 4.26 -1.10
N VAL A 61 6.43 5.54 -0.92
CA VAL A 61 6.16 6.36 0.27
C VAL A 61 5.67 7.74 -0.16
N THR A 62 5.21 8.56 0.79
CA THR A 62 4.80 9.95 0.54
C THR A 62 5.94 10.84 0.04
N ALA A 63 7.20 10.41 0.19
CA ALA A 63 8.36 11.08 -0.42
C ALA A 63 8.32 11.15 -1.96
N ASN A 64 7.40 10.42 -2.62
CA ASN A 64 7.11 10.63 -4.04
C ASN A 64 6.44 11.98 -4.34
N TRP A 65 5.73 12.56 -3.36
CA TRP A 65 5.10 13.88 -3.47
C TRP A 65 6.09 15.00 -3.15
N ASP A 66 6.74 14.89 -1.99
CA ASP A 66 7.77 15.81 -1.54
C ASP A 66 8.74 15.07 -0.62
N ILE A 67 10.04 15.28 -0.84
CA ILE A 67 11.10 14.63 -0.05
C ILE A 67 11.31 15.29 1.31
N GLN A 68 10.84 16.53 1.50
CA GLN A 68 10.78 17.21 2.80
C GLN A 68 9.49 16.84 3.55
N ASP A 69 9.46 17.15 4.84
CA ASP A 69 8.25 17.09 5.66
C ASP A 69 7.18 17.98 5.05
N HIS A 70 5.98 17.42 4.88
CA HIS A 70 4.88 18.14 4.27
C HIS A 70 3.54 17.80 4.93
N SER A 71 2.73 18.85 5.08
CA SER A 71 1.31 18.75 5.45
C SER A 71 0.48 18.36 4.22
N PRO A 72 -0.79 17.94 4.39
CA PRO A 72 -1.64 17.69 3.24
C PRO A 72 -1.92 18.99 2.49
N ASP A 73 -1.95 18.91 1.16
CA ASP A 73 -2.29 20.05 0.31
C ASP A 73 -3.27 19.67 -0.81
N ALA A 74 -4.00 20.67 -1.30
CA ALA A 74 -4.93 20.51 -2.40
C ALA A 74 -4.17 20.19 -3.69
N GLY A 75 -4.74 19.31 -4.52
CA GLY A 75 -4.25 19.09 -5.87
C GLY A 75 -4.43 20.35 -6.75
N PRO A 76 -3.85 20.39 -7.96
CA PRO A 76 -3.84 21.58 -8.80
C PRO A 76 -5.22 22.06 -9.28
N PHE A 77 -6.22 21.18 -9.34
CA PHE A 77 -7.57 21.50 -9.83
C PHE A 77 -8.70 21.01 -8.89
N PRO A 78 -8.73 21.42 -7.62
CA PRO A 78 -9.58 20.81 -6.61
C PRO A 78 -11.08 21.06 -6.89
N ARG A 79 -11.42 22.12 -7.62
CA ARG A 79 -12.80 22.41 -8.05
C ARG A 79 -13.31 21.47 -9.14
N LEU A 80 -12.42 20.92 -9.98
CA LEU A 80 -12.79 20.06 -11.10
C LEU A 80 -12.74 18.57 -10.73
N VAL A 81 -11.70 18.17 -10.00
CA VAL A 81 -11.42 16.76 -9.70
C VAL A 81 -11.59 16.39 -8.22
N GLY A 82 -11.99 17.34 -7.38
CA GLY A 82 -12.16 17.12 -5.95
C GLY A 82 -10.85 16.74 -5.28
N ILE A 83 -10.87 15.63 -4.52
CA ILE A 83 -9.71 15.12 -3.78
C ILE A 83 -8.68 14.40 -4.67
N TRP A 84 -8.99 14.14 -5.94
CA TRP A 84 -8.08 13.43 -6.83
C TRP A 84 -6.85 14.29 -7.14
N GLY A 85 -5.68 13.74 -6.84
CA GLY A 85 -4.40 14.46 -6.95
C GLY A 85 -4.08 15.36 -5.76
N ALA A 86 -4.82 15.27 -4.65
CA ALA A 86 -4.42 15.90 -3.39
C ALA A 86 -3.16 15.24 -2.82
N GLN A 87 -2.26 16.06 -2.27
CA GLN A 87 -1.04 15.61 -1.61
C GLN A 87 -1.38 15.12 -0.19
N PRO A 88 -1.04 13.87 0.17
CA PRO A 88 -1.17 13.39 1.54
C PRO A 88 -0.08 14.01 2.43
N PRO A 89 -0.27 14.07 3.77
CA PRO A 89 0.82 14.44 4.66
C PRO A 89 1.91 13.36 4.67
N GLY A 90 3.15 13.76 4.88
CA GLY A 90 4.29 12.84 4.87
C GLY A 90 5.47 13.32 5.70
N GLN A 91 6.14 12.38 6.36
CA GLN A 91 7.47 12.61 6.90
C GLN A 91 8.49 12.60 5.75
N GLY A 92 9.32 13.62 5.71
CA GLY A 92 10.44 13.77 4.82
C GLY A 92 11.57 12.78 5.10
N ILE A 93 12.42 12.63 4.10
CA ILE A 93 13.62 11.80 4.12
C ILE A 93 14.90 12.64 4.10
N VAL A 94 14.77 13.98 4.04
CA VAL A 94 15.89 14.92 4.04
C VAL A 94 16.36 15.16 5.46
N ASP A 95 17.65 14.91 5.70
CA ASP A 95 18.26 15.18 7.00
C ASP A 95 18.14 16.67 7.38
N GLY A 96 17.56 16.95 8.55
CA GLY A 96 17.32 18.33 8.99
C GLY A 96 16.24 19.08 8.20
N ASN A 97 15.55 18.39 7.28
CA ASN A 97 14.44 18.91 6.48
C ASN A 97 14.77 20.12 5.56
N GLU A 98 16.04 20.33 5.23
CA GLU A 98 16.47 21.43 4.35
C GLU A 98 17.30 20.88 3.19
N ILE A 99 16.97 21.28 1.96
CA ILE A 99 17.72 20.81 0.79
C ILE A 99 18.96 21.71 0.64
N PRO A 100 20.17 21.14 0.63
CA PRO A 100 21.38 21.93 0.48
C PRO A 100 21.51 22.41 -0.97
N TYR A 101 21.15 23.67 -1.21
CA TYR A 101 21.36 24.33 -2.50
C TYR A 101 22.79 24.86 -2.61
N ARG A 102 23.31 24.85 -3.82
CA ARG A 102 24.52 25.59 -4.15
C ARG A 102 24.18 27.08 -4.28
N PRO A 103 25.12 28.01 -4.02
CA PRO A 103 24.85 29.45 -4.17
C PRO A 103 24.37 29.86 -5.57
N ASP A 104 24.79 29.13 -6.61
CA ASP A 104 24.38 29.35 -8.00
C ASP A 104 22.98 28.82 -8.35
N ALA A 105 22.27 28.20 -7.39
CA ALA A 105 20.93 27.63 -7.58
C ALA A 105 19.81 28.38 -6.83
N LEU A 106 20.12 29.52 -6.19
CA LEU A 106 19.18 30.37 -5.44
C LEU A 106 18.59 31.50 -6.29
#